data_AF-A0A920PUD8-F1
#
_entry.id   AF-A0A920PUD8-F1
#
_cell.length_a   1.000
_cell.length_b   1.000
_cell.length_c   1.000
_cell.angle_alpha   90.00
_cell.angle_beta   90.00
_cell.angle_gamma   90.00
#
_symmetry.space_group_name_H-M   'P 1'
#
loop_
_entity.id
_entity.type
_entity.pdbx_description
1 polymer ?
#
loop_
_entity_poly.entity_id
_entity_poly.type
_entity_poly.pdbx_seq_one_letter_code
_entity_poly.pdbx_strand_id
1 'polypeptide(L)' 'MVYSGAPFKMSENGWRINKLAPQIGQHNNQIFCDELGLSGSELQALIAEGVV' A
#
# COMPACT_ATOMS: atom_id res chain seq x y z
N MET A 1 -18.79 -9.05 -2.01
CA MET A 1 -17.57 -9.83 -2.29
C MET A 1 -17.20 -10.55 -0.99
N VAL A 2 -17.13 -11.88 -0.99
CA VAL A 2 -16.77 -12.66 0.21
C VAL A 2 -15.31 -13.05 0.09
N TYR A 3 -14.47 -12.61 1.03
CA TYR A 3 -13.08 -13.01 1.12
C TYR A 3 -12.96 -14.21 2.06
N SER A 4 -12.24 -15.25 1.63
CA SER A 4 -11.88 -16.34 2.52
C SER A 4 -11.03 -15.78 3.66
N GLY A 5 -11.51 -15.93 4.89
CA GLY A 5 -10.81 -15.51 6.10
C GLY A 5 -9.59 -16.38 6.41
N ALA A 6 -9.10 -16.29 7.65
CA ALA A 6 -7.89 -17.01 8.07
C ALA A 6 -8.05 -18.52 7.86
N PRO A 7 -7.07 -19.21 7.25
CA PRO A 7 -7.15 -20.65 7.05
C PRO A 7 -7.13 -21.43 8.37
N PHE A 8 -6.68 -20.82 9.47
CA PHE A 8 -6.65 -21.39 10.82
C PHE A 8 -6.81 -20.30 11.87
N LYS A 9 -7.34 -20.67 13.05
CA LYS A 9 -7.43 -19.78 14.22
C LYS A 9 -6.17 -19.97 15.07
N MET A 10 -5.46 -18.88 15.32
CA MET A 10 -4.28 -18.87 16.21
C MET A 10 -4.65 -18.28 17.55
N SER A 11 -4.11 -18.84 18.64
CA SER A 11 -4.35 -18.35 20.01
C SER A 11 -3.69 -17.00 20.28
N GLU A 12 -2.56 -16.72 19.63
CA GLU A 12 -1.83 -15.46 19.73
C GLU A 12 -1.39 -14.98 18.34
N ASN A 13 -1.41 -13.66 18.11
CA ASN A 13 -1.01 -12.99 16.86
C ASN A 13 -1.65 -13.59 15.59
N GLY A 14 -2.93 -13.93 15.67
CA GLY A 14 -3.66 -14.53 14.56
C GLY A 14 -3.69 -13.68 13.30
N TRP A 15 -3.53 -14.34 12.15
CA TRP A 15 -3.67 -13.71 10.85
C TRP A 15 -5.08 -13.14 10.66
N ARG A 16 -5.16 -11.92 10.14
CA ARG A 16 -6.42 -11.25 9.80
C ARG A 16 -6.26 -10.40 8.55
N ILE A 17 -7.29 -10.39 7.72
CA ILE A 17 -7.38 -9.46 6.58
C ILE A 17 -7.66 -8.07 7.17
N ASN A 18 -6.65 -7.20 7.14
CA ASN A 18 -6.76 -5.84 7.69
C ASN A 18 -7.16 -4.79 6.66
N LYS A 19 -6.85 -5.04 5.38
CA LYS A 19 -7.11 -4.13 4.26
C LYS A 19 -7.40 -4.95 3.01
N LEU A 20 -8.14 -4.37 2.08
CA LEU A 20 -8.35 -4.93 0.75
C LEU A 20 -7.05 -4.83 -0.07
N ALA A 21 -7.00 -5.57 -1.18
CA ALA A 21 -5.93 -5.41 -2.15
C ALA A 21 -5.87 -3.96 -2.64
N PRO A 22 -4.69 -3.33 -2.66
CA PRO A 22 -4.57 -1.95 -3.09
C PRO A 22 -4.77 -1.82 -4.60
N GLN A 23 -5.20 -0.64 -5.03
CA GLN A 23 -5.17 -0.25 -6.45
C GLN A 23 -3.76 0.12 -6.89
N ILE A 24 -3.53 0.10 -8.21
CA ILE A 24 -2.28 0.60 -8.80
C ILE A 24 -2.04 2.04 -8.33
N GLY A 25 -0.85 2.31 -7.80
CA GLY A 25 -0.45 3.62 -7.30
C GLY A 25 -1.10 4.09 -5.98
N GLN A 26 -1.98 3.30 -5.34
CA GLN A 26 -2.74 3.74 -4.16
C GLN A 26 -1.87 4.26 -3.01
N HIS A 27 -0.65 3.73 -2.85
CA HIS A 27 0.25 4.11 -1.76
C HIS A 27 1.46 4.92 -2.22
N ASN A 28 1.52 5.38 -3.48
CA ASN A 28 2.69 6.09 -4.00
C ASN A 28 3.03 7.33 -3.15
N ASN A 29 2.04 8.15 -2.80
CA ASN A 29 2.28 9.32 -1.95
C ASN A 29 2.81 8.94 -0.55
N GLN A 30 2.22 7.91 0.08
CA GLN A 30 2.68 7.46 1.41
C GLN A 30 4.14 6.99 1.35
N ILE A 31 4.47 6.14 0.38
CA ILE A 31 5.82 5.59 0.28
C ILE A 31 6.82 6.67 -0.13
N PHE A 32 6.55 7.41 -1.20
CA PHE A 32 7.52 8.37 -1.73
C PHE A 32 7.65 9.63 -0.86
N CYS A 33 6.54 10.19 -0.37
CA CYS A 33 6.60 11.44 0.39
C CYS A 33 6.76 11.20 1.89
N ASP A 34 5.91 10.35 2.48
CA ASP A 34 5.90 10.20 3.95
C ASP A 34 7.05 9.32 4.46
N GLU A 35 7.37 8.23 3.75
CA GLU A 35 8.39 7.27 4.19
C GLU A 35 9.78 7.55 3.59
N LEU A 36 9.85 7.91 2.30
CA LEU A 36 11.11 8.20 1.60
C LEU A 36 11.48 9.69 1.59
N GLY A 37 10.57 10.58 1.98
CA GLY A 37 10.85 12.01 2.18
C GLY A 37 10.91 12.85 0.90
N LEU A 38 10.41 12.35 -0.24
CA LEU A 38 10.31 13.16 -1.46
C LEU A 38 9.29 14.27 -1.28
N SER A 39 9.61 15.45 -1.80
CA SER A 39 8.62 16.49 -1.99
C SER A 39 7.55 16.05 -3.00
N GLY A 40 6.34 16.62 -2.89
CA GLY A 40 5.28 16.37 -3.87
C GLY A 40 5.71 16.75 -5.31
N SER A 41 6.57 17.74 -5.47
CA SER A 41 7.15 18.12 -6.77
C SER A 41 8.06 17.04 -7.37
N GLU A 42 8.87 16.37 -6.55
CA GLU A 42 9.74 15.29 -7.02
C GLU A 42 8.93 14.06 -7.42
N LEU A 43 7.88 13.72 -6.65
CA LEU A 43 6.96 12.65 -7.04
C LEU A 43 6.26 12.97 -8.37
N GLN A 44 5.84 14.21 -8.60
CA GLN A 44 5.21 14.60 -9.86
C GLN A 44 6.17 14.54 -11.05
N ALA A 45 7.46 14.83 -10.85
CA ALA A 45 8.47 14.65 -11.89
C ALA A 45 8.60 13.18 -12.30
N LEU A 46 8.65 12.26 -11.31
CA LEU A 46 8.71 10.81 -11.56
C LEU A 46 7.48 10.29 -12.31
N ILE A 47 6.29 10.80 -11.97
CA ILE A 47 5.05 10.47 -12.69
C ILE A 47 5.09 10.99 -14.13
N ALA A 48 5.56 12.22 -14.34
CA ALA A 48 5.67 12.81 -15.67
C ALA A 48 6.68 12.08 -16.57
N GLU A 49 7.74 11.51 -15.98
CA GLU A 49 8.73 10.68 -16.65
C GLU A 49 8.26 9.23 -16.89
N GLY A 50 7.12 8.82 -16.31
CA GLY A 50 6.58 7.47 -16.43
C GLY A 50 7.33 6.42 -15.60
N VAL A 51 8.07 6.85 -14.58
CA VAL A 51 8.80 5.97 -13.65
C VAL A 51 7.84 5.35 -12.62
N VAL A 52 6.78 6.08 -12.26
CA VAL A 52 5.82 5.77 -11.19
C VAL A 52 4.39 5.78 -11.70
#